data_AF-A0A317Z7Z8-F1
#
_entry.id   AF-A0A317Z7Z8-F1
#
_cell.length_a   1.000
_cell.length_b   1.000
_cell.length_c   1.000
_cell.angle_alpha   90.00
_cell.angle_beta   90.00
_cell.angle_gamma   90.00
#
_symmetry.space_group_name_H-M   'P 1'
#
loop_
_entity.id
_entity.type
_entity.pdbx_description
1 polymer ?
#
loop_
_entity_poly.entity_id
_entity_poly.type
_entity_poly.pdbx_seq_one_letter_code
_entity_poly.pdbx_strand_id
1 'polypeptide(L)'
;VKTSPFTGDIIGYLDTENPFDKHRETYGTLLIEENHLTVQRYHALKNAFSVHTFEAADPIIRALRNVKTADEIDTLRQAAKLADKCMEIGVAFLKEGVTEREVVNHIENEIKKYGVNEMSFDTMVLFGDHAAAPHGTPGDRQLKNNEYVLFDLGVIYNHYCSDIT
;
A
#
# COMPACT_ATOMS: atom_id res chain seq x y z
N VAL A 1 -3.74 11.04 -11.46
CA VAL A 1 -4.91 11.64 -12.16
C VAL A 1 -5.36 12.86 -11.36
N LYS A 2 -4.46 13.82 -11.24
CA LYS A 2 -4.62 14.97 -10.35
C LYS A 2 -5.73 15.82 -10.93
N THR A 3 -6.76 16.09 -10.13
CA THR A 3 -7.88 16.97 -10.50
C THR A 3 -8.44 16.70 -11.90
N SER A 4 -8.67 15.43 -12.26
CA SER A 4 -9.54 15.15 -13.41
C SER A 4 -10.97 15.15 -12.89
N PRO A 5 -11.74 16.25 -13.02
CA PRO A 5 -13.14 16.20 -12.65
C PRO A 5 -13.80 15.18 -13.58
N PHE A 6 -14.28 14.08 -13.01
CA PHE A 6 -15.15 13.19 -13.75
C PHE A 6 -16.47 13.93 -13.94
N THR A 7 -16.74 14.33 -15.18
CA THR A 7 -17.97 15.03 -15.58
C THR A 7 -18.95 14.10 -16.31
N GLY A 8 -18.67 12.79 -16.30
CA GLY A 8 -19.52 11.78 -16.92
C GLY A 8 -20.65 11.33 -15.99
N ASP A 9 -21.51 10.47 -16.53
CA ASP A 9 -22.59 9.85 -15.77
C ASP A 9 -22.06 8.71 -14.88
N ILE A 10 -22.56 8.64 -13.65
CA ILE A 10 -22.29 7.52 -12.75
C ILE A 10 -23.38 6.47 -12.95
N ILE A 11 -23.01 5.34 -13.55
CA ILE A 11 -23.91 4.21 -13.81
C ILE A 11 -23.55 3.07 -12.85
N GLY A 12 -24.47 2.74 -11.95
CA GLY A 12 -24.37 1.57 -11.06
C GLY A 12 -25.04 0.32 -11.66
N TYR A 13 -24.73 -0.84 -11.08
CA TYR A 13 -25.40 -2.10 -11.37
C TYR A 13 -25.59 -2.90 -10.08
N LEU A 14 -26.63 -3.73 -10.03
CA LEU A 14 -26.88 -4.67 -8.95
C LEU A 14 -26.11 -5.98 -9.16
N ASP A 15 -25.89 -6.75 -8.10
CA ASP A 15 -25.19 -8.04 -8.18
C ASP A 15 -25.90 -9.06 -9.10
N THR A 16 -27.20 -8.91 -9.32
CA THR A 16 -27.99 -9.75 -10.24
C THR A 16 -27.93 -9.30 -11.69
N GLU A 17 -27.18 -8.23 -11.99
CA GLU A 17 -27.12 -7.61 -13.29
C GLU A 17 -25.73 -7.75 -13.91
N ASN A 18 -25.71 -7.82 -15.24
CA ASN A 18 -24.47 -7.76 -15.99
C ASN A 18 -24.05 -6.29 -16.16
N PRO A 19 -22.87 -5.86 -15.65
CA PRO A 19 -22.42 -4.47 -15.79
C PRO A 19 -22.26 -4.05 -17.25
N PHE A 20 -21.91 -4.97 -18.14
CA PHE A 20 -21.70 -4.67 -19.55
C PHE A 20 -23.00 -4.42 -20.33
N ASP A 21 -24.16 -4.81 -19.78
CA ASP A 21 -25.46 -4.49 -20.39
C ASP A 21 -25.93 -3.08 -20.04
N LYS A 22 -25.31 -2.42 -19.05
CA LYS A 22 -25.70 -1.08 -18.59
C LYS A 22 -25.27 0.04 -19.53
N HIS A 23 -24.27 -0.21 -20.36
CA HIS A 23 -23.74 0.77 -21.27
C HIS A 23 -23.23 0.07 -22.53
N ARG A 24 -23.87 0.34 -23.66
CA ARG A 24 -23.55 -0.28 -24.95
C ARG A 24 -22.85 0.73 -25.83
N GLU A 25 -21.54 0.61 -25.92
CA GLU A 25 -20.67 1.43 -26.75
C GLU A 25 -19.66 0.54 -27.50
N THR A 26 -18.98 1.11 -28.48
CA THR A 26 -17.86 0.45 -29.16
C THR A 26 -16.63 1.33 -29.13
N TYR A 27 -15.50 0.76 -28.73
CA TYR A 27 -14.21 1.47 -28.70
C TYR A 27 -13.25 0.81 -29.68
N GLY A 28 -12.64 1.58 -30.58
CA GLY A 28 -11.59 1.05 -31.46
C GLY A 28 -10.34 0.68 -30.65
N THR A 29 -9.86 1.63 -29.85
CA THR A 29 -8.71 1.48 -28.94
C THR A 29 -9.11 1.82 -27.52
N LEU A 30 -8.66 1.01 -26.55
CA LEU A 30 -8.84 1.28 -25.12
C LEU A 30 -7.50 1.24 -24.38
N LEU A 31 -7.17 2.32 -23.69
CA LEU A 31 -6.00 2.34 -22.79
C LEU A 31 -6.39 1.73 -21.44
N ILE A 32 -5.59 0.78 -20.94
CA ILE A 32 -5.87 0.03 -19.71
C ILE A 32 -4.64 0.00 -18.79
N GLU A 33 -4.84 -0.13 -17.49
CA GLU A 33 -3.75 -0.47 -16.55
C GLU A 33 -3.48 -1.98 -16.61
N GLU A 34 -2.57 -2.40 -17.49
CA GLU A 34 -2.30 -3.80 -17.81
C GLU A 34 -1.82 -4.59 -16.58
N ASN A 35 -1.11 -3.95 -15.66
CA ASN A 35 -0.63 -4.60 -14.44
C ASN A 35 -1.73 -4.85 -13.40
N HIS A 36 -2.92 -4.28 -13.59
CA HIS A 36 -4.04 -4.35 -12.63
C HIS A 36 -5.29 -5.01 -13.22
N LEU A 37 -5.43 -5.02 -14.55
CA LEU A 37 -6.58 -5.63 -15.21
C LEU A 37 -6.41 -7.15 -15.31
N THR A 38 -7.29 -7.90 -14.68
CA THR A 38 -7.28 -9.36 -14.79
C THR A 38 -7.60 -9.81 -16.22
N VAL A 39 -7.03 -10.95 -16.63
CA VAL A 39 -7.29 -11.55 -17.96
C VAL A 39 -8.79 -11.79 -18.19
N GLN A 40 -9.52 -12.18 -17.15
CA GLN A 40 -10.98 -12.36 -17.23
C GLN A 40 -11.68 -11.04 -17.57
N ARG A 41 -11.32 -9.93 -16.90
CA ARG A 41 -11.90 -8.61 -17.17
C ARG A 41 -11.48 -8.09 -18.54
N TYR A 42 -10.25 -8.35 -18.97
CA TYR A 42 -9.78 -8.05 -20.31
C TYR A 42 -10.67 -8.69 -21.39
N HIS A 43 -10.95 -9.99 -21.29
CA HIS A 43 -11.82 -10.67 -22.26
C HIS A 43 -13.25 -10.13 -22.23
N ALA A 44 -13.77 -9.84 -21.04
CA ALA A 44 -15.11 -9.27 -20.88
C ALA A 44 -15.22 -7.89 -21.55
N LEU A 45 -14.24 -7.00 -21.33
CA LEU A 45 -14.17 -5.68 -21.97
C LEU A 45 -14.05 -5.78 -23.49
N LYS A 46 -13.17 -6.66 -23.97
CA LYS A 46 -12.95 -6.88 -25.41
C LYS A 46 -14.25 -7.26 -26.12
N ASN A 47 -15.00 -8.19 -25.54
CA ASN A 47 -16.25 -8.68 -26.14
C ASN A 47 -17.40 -7.68 -25.97
N ALA A 48 -17.56 -7.10 -24.78
CA ALA A 48 -18.64 -6.18 -24.47
C ALA A 48 -18.61 -4.91 -25.32
N PHE A 49 -17.41 -4.38 -25.55
CA PHE A 49 -17.22 -3.11 -26.25
C PHE A 49 -16.57 -3.25 -27.64
N SER A 50 -16.48 -4.47 -28.16
CA SER A 50 -15.85 -4.78 -29.45
C SER A 50 -14.48 -4.10 -29.64
N VAL A 51 -13.63 -4.17 -28.60
CA VAL A 51 -12.34 -3.48 -28.59
C VAL A 51 -11.35 -4.19 -29.52
N HIS A 52 -10.74 -3.43 -30.44
CA HIS A 52 -9.80 -3.97 -31.41
C HIS A 52 -8.37 -3.93 -30.88
N THR A 53 -8.01 -2.80 -30.24
CA THR A 53 -6.66 -2.54 -29.74
C THR A 53 -6.69 -2.15 -28.27
N PHE A 54 -5.76 -2.71 -27.50
CA PHE A 54 -5.50 -2.30 -26.12
C PHE A 54 -4.08 -1.74 -26.03
N GLU A 55 -3.91 -0.69 -25.26
CA GLU A 55 -2.61 -0.07 -24.99
C GLU A 55 -2.43 0.21 -23.50
N ALA A 56 -1.18 0.25 -23.03
CA ALA A 56 -0.87 0.45 -21.63
C ALA A 56 -1.05 1.91 -21.19
N ALA A 57 -1.95 2.15 -20.25
CA ALA A 57 -2.07 3.40 -19.51
C ALA A 57 -1.02 3.52 -18.38
N ASP A 58 -0.43 2.41 -17.93
CA ASP A 58 0.48 2.36 -16.78
C ASP A 58 1.62 3.39 -16.84
N PRO A 59 2.35 3.58 -17.97
CA PRO A 59 3.44 4.55 -18.03
C PRO A 59 2.95 5.99 -17.78
N ILE A 60 1.77 6.33 -18.30
CA ILE A 60 1.15 7.66 -18.14
C ILE A 60 0.76 7.87 -16.67
N ILE A 61 0.07 6.89 -16.08
CA ILE A 61 -0.36 6.96 -14.67
C ILE A 61 0.84 7.03 -13.73
N ARG A 62 1.89 6.22 -13.96
CA ARG A 62 3.14 6.26 -13.17
C ARG A 62 3.83 7.61 -13.27
N ALA A 63 3.97 8.18 -14.47
CA ALA A 63 4.60 9.49 -14.65
C ALA A 63 3.86 10.59 -13.87
N LEU A 64 2.51 10.56 -13.90
CA LEU A 64 1.68 11.51 -13.16
C LEU A 64 1.79 11.35 -11.63
N ARG A 65 1.89 10.11 -11.12
CA ARG A 65 2.05 9.80 -9.68
C ARG A 65 3.46 10.03 -9.18
N ASN A 66 4.46 10.06 -10.07
CA ASN A 66 5.86 10.20 -9.67
C ASN A 66 6.14 11.58 -9.05
N VAL A 67 5.63 12.64 -9.67
CA VAL A 67 5.64 13.99 -9.11
C VAL A 67 4.47 14.13 -8.14
N LYS A 68 4.65 14.67 -6.94
CA LYS A 68 3.57 14.88 -5.96
C LYS A 68 3.13 16.35 -5.94
N THR A 69 1.87 16.60 -5.65
CA THR A 69 1.32 17.92 -5.33
C THR A 69 1.63 18.30 -3.89
N ALA A 70 1.37 19.56 -3.51
CA ALA A 70 1.58 20.02 -2.14
C ALA A 70 0.76 19.21 -1.12
N ASP A 71 -0.53 18.96 -1.40
CA ASP A 71 -1.42 18.20 -0.51
C ASP A 71 -0.97 16.73 -0.35
N GLU A 72 -0.49 16.11 -1.43
CA GLU A 72 0.08 14.74 -1.40
C GLU A 72 1.36 14.70 -0.55
N ILE A 73 2.22 15.73 -0.65
CA ILE A 73 3.42 15.86 0.17
C ILE A 73 3.05 16.06 1.64
N ASP A 74 2.06 16.89 1.95
CA ASP A 74 1.61 17.08 3.33
C ASP A 74 1.03 15.81 3.92
N THR A 75 0.30 15.02 3.12
CA THR A 75 -0.18 13.69 3.53
C THR A 75 0.99 12.73 3.81
N LEU A 76 2.00 12.69 2.94
CA LEU A 76 3.23 11.90 3.14
C LEU A 76 3.98 12.31 4.41
N ARG A 77 4.04 13.60 4.74
CA ARG A 77 4.65 14.09 5.99
C ARG A 77 3.89 13.61 7.23
N GLN A 78 2.57 13.50 7.16
CA GLN A 78 1.79 12.94 8.28
C GLN A 78 2.03 11.44 8.41
N ALA A 79 2.09 10.70 7.29
CA ALA A 79 2.46 9.28 7.31
C ALA A 79 3.84 9.07 7.95
N ALA A 80 4.84 9.88 7.57
CA ALA A 80 6.19 9.82 8.16
C ALA A 80 6.20 10.06 9.68
N LYS A 81 5.45 11.05 10.18
CA LYS A 81 5.32 11.30 11.64
C LYS A 81 4.68 10.14 12.38
N LEU A 82 3.75 9.42 11.76
CA LEU A 82 3.14 8.23 12.33
C LEU A 82 4.13 7.05 12.35
N ALA A 83 5.00 6.93 11.35
CA ALA A 83 6.11 5.96 11.38
C ALA A 83 7.15 6.31 12.46
N ASP A 84 7.49 7.60 12.65
CA ASP A 84 8.30 8.04 13.80
C ASP A 84 7.65 7.59 15.12
N LYS A 85 6.32 7.68 15.20
CA LYS A 85 5.58 7.22 16.37
C LYS A 85 5.68 5.70 16.59
N CYS A 86 5.66 4.91 15.53
CA CYS A 86 5.92 3.47 15.59
C CYS A 86 7.32 3.18 16.14
N MET A 87 8.34 3.93 15.69
CA MET A 87 9.71 3.81 16.20
C MET A 87 9.76 4.10 17.70
N GLU A 88 9.15 5.19 18.16
CA GLU A 88 9.06 5.52 19.59
C GLU A 88 8.41 4.39 20.42
N ILE A 89 7.30 3.85 19.94
CA ILE A 89 6.57 2.75 20.58
C ILE A 89 7.45 1.49 20.65
N GLY A 90 8.10 1.14 19.53
CA GLY A 90 8.98 -0.03 19.44
C GLY A 90 10.16 0.07 20.40
N VAL A 91 10.89 1.19 20.37
CA VAL A 91 12.03 1.45 21.24
C VAL A 91 11.63 1.41 22.72
N ALA A 92 10.49 2.01 23.09
CA ALA A 92 10.02 2.01 24.47
C ALA A 92 9.62 0.62 25.00
N PHE A 93 9.32 -0.33 24.12
CA PHE A 93 8.92 -1.69 24.48
C PHE A 93 10.11 -2.67 24.58
N LEU A 94 11.29 -2.27 24.11
CA LEU A 94 12.48 -3.12 24.16
C LEU A 94 12.93 -3.40 25.60
N LYS A 95 13.20 -4.68 25.86
CA LYS A 95 13.78 -5.19 27.11
C LYS A 95 14.40 -6.56 26.84
N GLU A 96 15.42 -6.93 27.60
CA GLU A 96 16.01 -8.28 27.50
C GLU A 96 14.92 -9.36 27.61
N GLY A 97 15.00 -10.38 26.76
CA GLY A 97 14.06 -11.49 26.73
C GLY A 97 12.79 -11.27 25.91
N VAL A 98 12.48 -10.04 25.47
CA VAL A 98 11.37 -9.81 24.53
C VAL A 98 11.70 -10.44 23.18
N THR A 99 10.71 -11.00 22.50
CA THR A 99 10.87 -11.55 21.15
C THR A 99 10.63 -10.49 20.09
N GLU A 100 11.24 -10.66 18.92
CA GLU A 100 11.01 -9.81 17.74
C GLU A 100 9.53 -9.68 17.43
N ARG A 101 8.82 -10.82 17.43
CA ARG A 101 7.37 -10.91 17.20
C ARG A 101 6.55 -10.16 18.25
N GLU A 102 6.93 -10.18 19.52
CA GLU A 102 6.25 -9.39 20.55
C GLU A 102 6.40 -7.89 20.30
N VAL A 103 7.57 -7.42 19.84
CA VAL A 103 7.79 -6.01 19.51
C VAL A 103 6.96 -5.59 18.31
N VAL A 104 6.95 -6.38 17.23
CA VAL A 104 6.09 -6.14 16.04
C VAL A 104 4.62 -6.01 16.44
N ASN A 105 4.10 -7.01 17.17
CA ASN A 105 2.70 -7.00 17.60
C ASN A 105 2.38 -5.81 18.50
N HIS A 106 3.33 -5.36 19.32
CA HIS A 106 3.13 -4.19 20.17
C HIS A 106 3.02 -2.91 19.33
N ILE A 107 3.93 -2.68 18.39
CA ILE A 107 3.92 -1.53 17.49
C ILE A 107 2.59 -1.44 16.74
N GLU A 108 2.20 -2.51 16.06
CA GLU A 108 1.02 -2.52 15.18
C GLU A 108 -0.31 -2.37 15.96
N ASN A 109 -0.36 -2.86 17.20
CA ASN A 109 -1.55 -2.68 18.03
C ASN A 109 -1.64 -1.29 18.64
N GLU A 110 -0.52 -0.70 19.05
CA GLU A 110 -0.51 0.63 19.65
C GLU A 110 -0.75 1.73 18.61
N ILE A 111 -0.18 1.60 17.40
CA ILE A 111 -0.33 2.64 16.37
C ILE A 111 -1.79 2.82 15.91
N LYS A 112 -2.64 1.78 16.06
CA LYS A 112 -4.09 1.87 15.79
C LYS A 112 -4.79 2.94 16.62
N LYS A 113 -4.31 3.23 17.84
CA LYS A 113 -4.85 4.31 18.69
C LYS A 113 -4.63 5.70 18.11
N TYR A 114 -3.69 5.83 17.15
CA TYR A 114 -3.36 7.06 16.44
C TYR A 114 -4.06 7.17 15.08
N GLY A 115 -5.01 6.26 14.79
CA GLY A 115 -5.80 6.29 13.55
C GLY A 115 -5.15 5.59 12.36
N VAL A 116 -4.09 4.81 12.57
CA VAL A 116 -3.48 3.96 11.54
C VAL A 116 -4.18 2.61 11.51
N ASN A 117 -4.80 2.27 10.39
CA ASN A 117 -5.48 0.98 10.24
C ASN A 117 -4.59 -0.11 9.64
N GLU A 118 -3.54 0.28 8.91
CA GLU A 118 -2.73 -0.63 8.11
C GLU A 118 -1.28 -0.14 8.04
N MET A 119 -0.34 -1.08 8.13
CA MET A 119 1.08 -0.84 7.87
C MET A 119 1.31 -0.84 6.34
N SER A 120 2.31 -0.11 5.84
CA SER A 120 2.58 -0.04 4.40
C SER A 120 3.21 -1.32 3.83
N PHE A 121 3.78 -2.13 4.70
CA PHE A 121 4.35 -3.45 4.46
C PHE A 121 4.48 -4.17 5.81
N ASP A 122 4.87 -5.44 5.80
CA ASP A 122 5.04 -6.22 7.03
C ASP A 122 6.13 -5.60 7.91
N THR A 123 5.76 -5.19 9.13
CA THR A 123 6.70 -4.60 10.10
C THR A 123 7.83 -5.58 10.39
N MET A 124 9.08 -5.14 10.23
CA MET A 124 10.26 -5.94 10.47
C MET A 124 11.01 -5.42 11.71
N VAL A 125 11.15 -6.29 12.71
CA VAL A 125 12.01 -6.07 13.88
C VAL A 125 12.99 -7.23 13.95
N LEU A 126 14.29 -6.96 13.85
CA LEU A 126 15.33 -7.99 13.82
C LEU A 126 16.44 -7.66 14.83
N PHE A 127 16.83 -8.65 15.63
CA PHE A 127 17.82 -8.49 16.68
C PHE A 127 19.18 -9.06 16.28
N GLY A 128 20.25 -8.33 16.57
CA GLY A 128 21.63 -8.80 16.43
C GLY A 128 21.95 -9.36 15.04
N ASP A 129 22.27 -10.65 14.99
CA ASP A 129 22.61 -11.37 13.77
C ASP A 129 21.46 -11.52 12.76
N HIS A 130 20.20 -11.49 13.22
CA HIS A 130 19.05 -11.48 12.32
C HIS A 130 19.00 -10.24 11.43
N ALA A 131 19.46 -9.08 11.95
CA ALA A 131 19.48 -7.83 11.18
C ALA A 131 20.41 -7.87 9.95
N ALA A 132 21.31 -8.86 9.84
CA ALA A 132 22.14 -9.05 8.67
C ALA A 132 21.41 -9.78 7.51
N ALA A 133 20.22 -10.34 7.75
CA ALA A 133 19.44 -11.02 6.73
C ALA A 133 18.63 -9.99 5.90
N PRO A 134 18.85 -9.86 4.58
CA PRO A 134 18.19 -8.84 3.75
C PRO A 134 16.67 -9.02 3.62
N HIS A 135 16.16 -10.21 3.93
CA HIS A 135 14.74 -10.56 3.95
C HIS A 135 14.39 -11.33 5.24
N GLY A 136 15.00 -10.93 6.37
CA GLY A 136 14.71 -11.55 7.66
C GLY A 136 13.23 -11.44 8.02
N THR A 137 12.68 -12.49 8.60
CA THR A 137 11.29 -12.49 9.10
C THR A 137 11.33 -12.48 10.62
N PRO A 138 10.69 -11.51 11.30
CA PRO A 138 10.62 -11.48 12.76
C PRO A 138 10.08 -12.79 13.32
N GLY A 139 10.74 -13.30 14.36
CA GLY A 139 10.36 -14.58 14.97
C GLY A 139 10.37 -14.57 16.49
N ASP A 140 10.63 -15.75 17.06
CA ASP A 140 10.70 -15.96 18.52
C ASP A 140 12.11 -15.72 19.08
N ARG A 141 13.02 -15.12 18.30
CA ARG A 141 14.36 -14.75 18.78
C ARG A 141 14.21 -13.69 19.86
N GLN A 142 14.80 -13.94 21.01
CA GLN A 142 14.79 -13.03 22.14
C GLN A 142 15.93 -12.01 22.06
N LEU A 143 15.64 -10.76 22.46
CA LEU A 143 16.64 -9.70 22.58
C LEU A 143 17.62 -10.00 23.71
N LYS A 144 18.92 -9.88 23.43
CA LYS A 144 19.98 -9.97 24.44
C LYS A 144 20.62 -8.61 24.68
N ASN A 145 21.30 -8.49 25.82
CA ASN A 145 22.06 -7.29 26.14
C ASN A 145 23.14 -7.01 25.08
N ASN A 146 23.39 -5.72 24.83
CA ASN A 146 24.40 -5.23 23.88
C ASN A 146 24.23 -5.73 22.43
N GLU A 147 22.99 -5.90 21.96
CA GLU A 147 22.66 -6.19 20.56
C GLU A 147 22.11 -4.96 19.85
N TYR A 148 22.36 -4.86 18.54
CA TYR A 148 21.64 -3.94 17.68
C TYR A 148 20.22 -4.45 17.43
N VAL A 149 19.29 -3.51 17.21
CA VAL A 149 17.92 -3.80 16.79
C VAL A 149 17.65 -3.03 15.51
N LEU A 150 17.27 -3.74 14.46
CA LEU A 150 16.78 -3.16 13.21
C LEU A 150 15.26 -3.09 13.30
N PHE A 151 14.73 -1.90 13.03
CA PHE A 151 13.32 -1.68 12.75
C PHE A 151 13.22 -1.30 11.28
N ASP A 152 12.27 -1.87 10.56
CA ASP A 152 11.92 -1.44 9.21
C ASP A 152 10.41 -1.50 9.10
N LEU A 153 9.79 -0.33 8.99
CA LEU A 153 8.36 -0.16 9.18
C LEU A 153 7.82 1.07 8.46
N GLY A 154 6.52 1.06 8.22
CA GLY A 154 5.82 2.20 7.67
C GLY A 154 4.31 2.04 7.82
N VAL A 155 3.58 3.14 7.64
CA VAL A 155 2.13 3.18 7.80
C VAL A 155 1.45 3.63 6.52
N ILE A 156 0.18 3.26 6.37
CA ILE A 156 -0.70 3.85 5.38
C ILE A 156 -1.55 4.93 6.06
N TYR A 157 -1.44 6.17 5.57
CA TYR A 157 -2.25 7.30 6.00
C TYR A 157 -2.89 7.97 4.78
N ASN A 158 -4.23 8.03 4.74
CA ASN A 158 -5.01 8.55 3.61
C ASN A 158 -4.51 8.00 2.25
N HIS A 159 -4.26 6.70 2.18
CA HIS A 159 -3.75 5.97 1.01
C HIS A 159 -2.32 6.31 0.56
N TYR A 160 -1.55 7.05 1.36
CA TYR A 160 -0.12 7.28 1.17
C TYR A 160 0.70 6.47 2.18
N CYS A 161 1.78 5.87 1.69
CA CYS A 161 2.70 5.08 2.51
C CYS A 161 3.85 5.95 3.04
N SER A 162 4.27 5.68 4.26
CA SER A 162 5.62 5.98 4.74
C SER A 162 6.49 4.72 4.71
N ASP A 163 7.79 4.89 4.89
CA ASP A 163 8.77 3.80 4.94
C ASP A 163 10.03 4.35 5.64
N ILE A 164 10.42 3.74 6.77
CA ILE A 164 11.59 4.12 7.55
C ILE A 164 12.30 2.88 8.11
N THR A 165 13.63 2.98 8.21
CA THR A 165 14.51 2.04 8.90
C THR A 165 15.32 2.76 9.98
#